data_AF-A0A6G3SG41-F1
#
_entry.id   AF-A0A6G3SG41-F1
#
_cell.length_a   1.000
_cell.length_b   1.000
_cell.length_c   1.000
_cell.angle_alpha   90.00
_cell.angle_beta   90.00
_cell.angle_gamma   90.00
#
_symmetry.space_group_name_H-M   'P 1'
#
loop_
_entity.id
_entity.type
_entity.pdbx_description
1 polymer ?
#
loop_
_entity_poly.entity_id
_entity_poly.type
_entity_poly.pdbx_seq_one_letter_code
_entity_poly.pdbx_strand_id
1 'polypeptide(L)'
;MAVRNDIPASPAPWLTQALPRLRGLEPTRSYGYAGEPLHDDGRGGMEAYAARVADLAMRIGEALLSYGASAEEAVAGMLVTAETYGLSHCEPSVTLAQVSLSAHAPGELTPLHASRVIRKHATDFRTLGRLHTLVARISERELSLEEAQAGANRILDAPPARGRWARWRVPVQTGLVAAGGGTVFGGGLLTALCSFVAGLLGALLSGWLGRNGVPAFYRFAVASMPAAVMALAVSRIAPAHAVQAIVVAGVLGLLPTVTFVSAVQDALTGHYLTALGRLFDALLVFAAVVTGVVAVLGVGHLVGFTVPIVPSTTRAEYLGAPALGAVVFAVAVAARARTPRRDWL
;
A
#
# COMPACT_ATOMS: atom_id res chain seq x y z
N MET A 1 -7.19 -29.13 -9.36
CA MET A 1 -7.87 -28.68 -8.13
C MET A 1 -7.90 -27.15 -8.17
N ALA A 2 -9.02 -26.58 -8.59
CA ALA A 2 -9.17 -25.14 -8.83
C ALA A 2 -9.31 -24.40 -7.49
N VAL A 3 -8.44 -23.43 -7.23
CA VAL A 3 -8.57 -22.52 -6.09
C VAL A 3 -9.79 -21.63 -6.35
N ARG A 4 -10.87 -21.89 -5.63
CA ARG A 4 -12.09 -21.10 -5.66
C ARG A 4 -11.75 -19.70 -5.10
N ASN A 5 -11.98 -18.65 -5.90
CA ASN A 5 -11.75 -17.26 -5.52
C ASN A 5 -12.96 -16.73 -4.72
N ASP A 6 -13.30 -17.36 -3.61
CA ASP A 6 -14.36 -16.85 -2.73
C ASP A 6 -13.75 -15.73 -1.86
N ILE A 7 -13.77 -14.49 -2.37
CA ILE A 7 -13.42 -13.30 -1.59
C ILE A 7 -14.70 -12.87 -0.84
N PRO A 8 -14.73 -12.84 0.50
CA PRO A 8 -15.94 -12.56 1.27
C PRO A 8 -16.54 -11.17 1.03
N ALA A 9 -17.86 -11.05 1.19
CA ALA A 9 -18.66 -9.83 0.93
C ALA A 9 -18.37 -8.68 1.90
N SER A 10 -17.82 -8.97 3.10
CA SER A 10 -17.16 -7.97 3.94
C SER A 10 -15.64 -8.20 3.88
N PRO A 11 -14.82 -7.15 3.67
CA PRO A 11 -13.40 -7.34 3.40
C PRO A 11 -12.60 -7.85 4.61
N ALA A 12 -13.18 -7.91 5.81
CA ALA A 12 -12.57 -8.46 7.02
C ALA A 12 -13.61 -8.60 8.16
N PRO A 13 -14.46 -9.64 8.21
CA PRO A 13 -15.41 -9.84 9.31
C PRO A 13 -14.69 -10.02 10.66
N TRP A 14 -13.49 -10.60 10.64
CA TRP A 14 -12.59 -10.71 11.79
C TRP A 14 -12.18 -9.35 12.36
N LEU A 15 -12.05 -8.30 11.53
CA LEU A 15 -11.69 -6.96 11.98
C LEU A 15 -12.79 -6.40 12.87
N THR A 16 -14.03 -6.40 12.38
CA THR A 16 -15.20 -5.94 13.15
C THR A 16 -15.38 -6.68 14.47
N GLN A 17 -14.99 -7.95 14.55
CA GLN A 17 -15.03 -8.73 15.79
C GLN A 17 -13.90 -8.39 16.78
N ALA A 18 -12.76 -7.92 16.28
CA ALA A 18 -11.58 -7.58 17.10
C ALA A 18 -11.62 -6.13 17.61
N LEU A 19 -12.22 -5.20 16.85
CA LEU A 19 -12.21 -3.76 17.16
C LEU A 19 -12.76 -3.40 18.55
N PRO A 20 -13.88 -3.97 19.04
CA PRO A 20 -14.38 -3.65 20.38
C PRO A 20 -13.34 -3.93 21.47
N ARG A 21 -12.57 -5.03 21.34
CA ARG A 21 -11.53 -5.41 22.30
C ARG A 21 -10.35 -4.46 22.26
N LEU A 22 -9.86 -4.13 21.07
CA LEU A 22 -8.75 -3.18 20.90
C LEU A 22 -9.08 -1.78 21.41
N ARG A 23 -10.37 -1.40 21.41
CA ARG A 23 -10.85 -0.13 21.93
C ARG A 23 -11.21 -0.17 23.42
N GLY A 24 -10.99 -1.30 24.09
CA GLY A 24 -11.32 -1.48 25.51
C GLY A 24 -12.83 -1.48 25.80
N LEU A 25 -13.67 -1.72 24.78
CA LEU A 25 -15.14 -1.80 24.93
C LEU A 25 -15.60 -3.17 25.43
N GLU A 26 -14.77 -4.20 25.25
CA GLU A 26 -14.96 -5.53 25.81
C GLU A 26 -13.82 -5.86 26.77
N PRO A 27 -14.09 -6.54 27.90
CA PRO A 27 -13.02 -7.07 28.74
C PRO A 27 -12.18 -8.07 27.95
N THR A 28 -10.87 -8.08 28.18
CA THR A 28 -9.95 -9.07 27.61
C THR A 28 -10.46 -10.47 27.91
N ARG A 29 -10.83 -11.22 26.87
CA ARG A 29 -11.28 -12.60 27.02
C ARG A 29 -10.08 -13.44 27.45
N SER A 30 -10.14 -13.98 28.66
CA SER A 30 -9.42 -15.23 28.96
C SER A 30 -10.07 -16.30 28.09
N TYR A 31 -9.53 -16.58 26.91
CA TYR A 31 -9.85 -17.82 26.21
C TYR A 31 -9.39 -18.96 27.14
N GLY A 32 -10.33 -19.51 27.90
CA GLY A 32 -10.15 -20.82 28.50
C GLY A 32 -9.84 -21.77 27.37
N TYR A 33 -8.73 -22.49 27.50
CA TYR A 33 -8.21 -23.45 26.54
C TYR A 33 -9.33 -24.35 26.00
N ALA A 34 -9.87 -24.03 24.83
CA ALA A 34 -10.99 -24.74 24.23
C ALA A 34 -10.45 -25.85 23.32
N GLY A 35 -9.88 -26.89 23.96
CA GLY A 35 -9.70 -28.26 23.43
C GLY A 35 -8.72 -28.45 22.27
N GLU A 36 -7.53 -28.99 22.56
CA GLU A 36 -7.10 -30.40 22.42
C GLU A 36 -5.69 -30.45 23.04
N PRO A 37 -5.32 -31.43 23.90
CA PRO A 37 -3.98 -31.49 24.45
C PRO A 37 -2.99 -31.80 23.31
N LEU A 38 -2.36 -30.76 22.77
CA LEU A 38 -1.26 -30.90 21.82
C LEU A 38 -0.03 -31.39 22.57
N HIS A 39 0.09 -32.72 22.64
CA HIS A 39 1.22 -33.51 23.14
C HIS A 39 1.72 -33.19 24.56
N ASP A 40 1.66 -34.22 25.41
CA ASP A 40 2.26 -34.30 26.74
C ASP A 40 3.80 -34.26 26.68
N ASP A 41 4.37 -33.13 26.26
CA ASP A 41 5.81 -32.89 26.16
C ASP A 41 6.25 -31.82 27.19
N GLY A 42 5.75 -31.90 28.43
CA GLY A 42 6.19 -31.05 29.55
C GLY A 42 6.13 -29.53 29.31
N ARG A 43 6.74 -28.74 30.21
CA ARG A 43 6.76 -27.26 30.11
C ARG A 43 7.44 -26.75 28.82
N GLY A 44 8.46 -27.48 28.33
CA GLY A 44 9.21 -27.08 27.12
C GLY A 44 8.40 -27.17 25.83
N GLY A 45 7.46 -28.12 25.72
CA GLY A 45 6.57 -28.23 24.55
C GLY A 45 5.58 -27.06 24.45
N MET A 46 5.11 -26.57 25.59
CA MET A 46 4.14 -25.47 25.67
C MET A 46 4.74 -24.12 25.28
N GLU A 47 5.93 -23.79 25.80
CA GLU A 47 6.67 -22.59 25.42
C GLU A 47 7.01 -22.59 23.93
N ALA A 48 7.44 -23.75 23.40
CA ALA A 48 7.74 -23.91 21.97
C ALA A 48 6.48 -23.71 21.11
N TYR A 49 5.33 -24.24 21.51
CA TYR A 49 4.06 -24.01 20.83
C TYR A 49 3.66 -22.53 20.85
N ALA A 50 3.72 -21.88 22.02
CA ALA A 50 3.41 -20.46 22.17
C ALA A 50 4.30 -19.58 21.28
N ALA A 51 5.60 -19.90 21.20
CA ALA A 51 6.54 -19.23 20.30
C ALA A 51 6.15 -19.40 18.82
N ARG A 52 5.69 -20.59 18.38
CA ARG A 52 5.20 -20.80 17.01
C ARG A 52 3.96 -19.99 16.68
N VAL A 53 3.04 -19.87 17.64
CA VAL A 53 1.82 -19.05 17.48
C VAL A 53 2.19 -17.57 17.39
N ALA A 54 3.05 -17.08 18.29
CA ALA A 54 3.53 -15.70 18.26
C ALA A 54 4.29 -15.40 16.96
N ASP A 55 5.11 -16.33 16.46
CA ASP A 55 5.79 -16.20 15.17
C ASP A 55 4.82 -16.02 14.02
N LEU A 56 3.74 -16.82 13.97
CA LEU A 56 2.70 -16.72 12.96
C LEU A 56 1.96 -15.38 13.05
N ALA A 57 1.52 -14.99 14.26
CA ALA A 57 0.82 -13.72 14.47
C ALA A 57 1.69 -12.53 14.03
N MET A 58 2.96 -12.53 14.42
CA MET A 58 3.95 -11.52 14.02
C MET A 58 4.17 -11.48 12.51
N ARG A 59 4.28 -12.64 11.84
CA ARG A 59 4.38 -12.72 10.37
C ARG A 59 3.15 -12.14 9.68
N ILE A 60 1.95 -12.39 10.21
CA ILE A 60 0.71 -11.84 9.66
C ILE A 60 0.68 -10.32 9.83
N GLY A 61 1.01 -9.80 11.01
CA GLY A 61 1.09 -8.35 11.26
C GLY A 61 2.11 -7.66 10.35
N GLU A 62 3.32 -8.23 10.25
CA GLU A 62 4.37 -7.78 9.34
C GLU A 62 3.87 -7.76 7.89
N ALA A 63 3.23 -8.84 7.44
CA ALA A 63 2.73 -8.97 6.08
C ALA A 63 1.61 -7.96 5.77
N LEU A 64 0.61 -7.83 6.64
CA LEU A 64 -0.50 -6.88 6.48
C LEU A 64 0.05 -5.46 6.27
N LEU A 65 0.96 -5.00 7.14
CA LEU A 65 1.59 -3.68 7.01
C LEU A 65 2.45 -3.55 5.77
N SER A 66 3.22 -4.59 5.44
CA SER A 66 4.09 -4.60 4.27
C SER A 66 3.31 -4.45 2.97
N TYR A 67 2.07 -4.96 2.91
CA TYR A 67 1.23 -4.97 1.71
C TYR A 67 0.17 -3.86 1.64
N GLY A 68 0.13 -2.96 2.64
CA GLY A 68 -0.69 -1.74 2.59
C GLY A 68 -1.90 -1.71 3.52
N ALA A 69 -1.96 -2.59 4.52
CA ALA A 69 -2.94 -2.48 5.61
C ALA A 69 -2.67 -1.25 6.50
N SER A 70 -3.71 -0.80 7.17
CA SER A 70 -3.63 0.12 8.30
C SER A 70 -2.97 -0.53 9.51
N ALA A 71 -2.49 0.28 10.45
CA ALA A 71 -1.99 -0.21 11.72
C ALA A 71 -3.07 -0.97 12.50
N GLU A 72 -4.30 -0.48 12.49
CA GLU A 72 -5.46 -1.10 13.15
C GLU A 72 -5.73 -2.52 12.61
N GLU A 73 -5.72 -2.70 11.29
CA GLU A 73 -5.88 -4.02 10.66
C GLU A 73 -4.77 -4.99 11.04
N ALA A 74 -3.52 -4.51 11.11
CA ALA A 74 -2.38 -5.35 11.48
C ALA A 74 -2.45 -5.79 12.95
N VAL A 75 -2.74 -4.87 13.86
CA VAL A 75 -2.94 -5.14 15.30
C VAL A 75 -4.09 -6.14 15.49
N ALA A 76 -5.22 -5.93 14.83
CA ALA A 76 -6.36 -6.83 14.90
C ALA A 76 -6.04 -8.23 14.33
N GLY A 77 -5.31 -8.31 13.21
CA GLY A 77 -4.92 -9.59 12.62
C GLY A 77 -3.97 -10.39 13.51
N MET A 78 -3.03 -9.70 14.17
CA MET A 78 -2.15 -10.29 15.19
C MET A 78 -2.96 -10.81 16.38
N LEU A 79 -3.87 -9.99 16.92
CA LEU A 79 -4.72 -10.34 18.06
C LEU A 79 -5.56 -11.59 17.76
N VAL A 80 -6.32 -11.55 16.66
CA VAL A 80 -7.21 -12.64 16.26
C VAL A 80 -6.42 -13.93 16.06
N THR A 81 -5.26 -13.86 15.41
CA THR A 81 -4.45 -15.07 15.19
C THR A 81 -3.93 -15.64 16.51
N ALA A 82 -3.38 -14.79 17.38
CA ALA A 82 -2.82 -15.21 18.66
C ALA A 82 -3.89 -15.84 19.57
N GLU A 83 -5.04 -15.20 19.70
CA GLU A 83 -6.15 -15.69 20.53
C GLU A 83 -6.79 -16.97 19.97
N THR A 84 -6.92 -17.09 18.64
CA THR A 84 -7.51 -18.28 18.01
C THR A 84 -6.73 -19.55 18.37
N TYR A 85 -5.40 -19.47 18.39
CA TYR A 85 -4.51 -20.59 18.71
C TYR A 85 -4.17 -20.71 20.20
N GLY A 86 -4.83 -19.93 21.06
CA GLY A 86 -4.86 -20.14 22.50
C GLY A 86 -4.01 -19.19 23.34
N LEU A 87 -3.27 -18.24 22.75
CA LEU A 87 -2.54 -17.25 23.56
C LEU A 87 -3.53 -16.35 24.33
N SER A 88 -3.19 -16.04 25.58
CA SER A 88 -3.99 -15.19 26.45
C SER A 88 -3.29 -13.85 26.73
N HIS A 89 -4.06 -12.83 27.14
CA HIS A 89 -3.56 -11.49 27.43
C HIS A 89 -2.65 -10.94 26.31
N CYS A 90 -3.13 -11.05 25.07
CA CYS A 90 -2.40 -10.62 23.89
C CYS A 90 -2.44 -9.10 23.77
N GLU A 91 -1.27 -8.47 23.76
CA GLU A 91 -1.05 -7.05 23.56
C GLU A 91 -0.21 -6.84 22.29
N PRO A 92 -0.83 -6.92 21.10
CA PRO A 92 -0.17 -6.57 19.86
C PRO A 92 0.03 -5.06 19.77
N SER A 93 1.19 -4.66 19.27
CA SER A 93 1.53 -3.25 19.03
C SER A 93 2.26 -3.10 17.71
N VAL A 94 1.98 -1.98 17.05
CA VAL A 94 2.53 -1.64 15.74
C VAL A 94 3.03 -0.21 15.78
N THR A 95 4.25 -0.04 15.29
CA THR A 95 4.86 1.26 15.01
C THR A 95 5.22 1.35 13.52
N LEU A 96 5.81 2.47 13.09
CA LEU A 96 6.17 2.70 11.69
C LEU A 96 6.99 1.55 11.08
N ALA A 97 7.99 1.07 11.81
CA ALA A 97 8.99 0.12 11.29
C ALA A 97 9.06 -1.18 12.10
N GLN A 98 8.19 -1.38 13.08
CA GLN A 98 8.23 -2.56 13.94
C GLN A 98 6.83 -3.03 14.31
N VAL A 99 6.66 -4.34 14.31
CA VAL A 99 5.56 -5.04 14.97
C VAL A 99 6.08 -5.69 16.25
N SER A 100 5.24 -5.79 17.26
CA SER A 100 5.56 -6.51 18.50
C SER A 100 4.31 -7.14 19.11
N LEU A 101 4.48 -8.25 19.80
CA LEU A 101 3.43 -8.95 20.52
C LEU A 101 3.95 -9.33 21.90
N SER A 102 3.22 -8.91 22.93
CA SER A 102 3.31 -9.48 24.27
C SER A 102 2.10 -10.39 24.49
N ALA A 103 2.30 -11.59 25.01
CA ALA A 103 1.21 -12.52 25.30
C ALA A 103 1.63 -13.52 26.38
N HIS A 104 0.68 -14.29 26.91
CA HIS A 104 0.94 -15.37 27.86
C HIS A 104 0.67 -16.73 27.20
N ALA A 105 1.55 -17.69 27.46
CA ALA A 105 1.28 -19.08 27.10
C ALA A 105 0.11 -19.61 27.96
N PRO A 106 -0.72 -20.53 27.42
CA PRO A 106 -1.82 -21.11 28.17
C PRO A 106 -1.37 -21.72 29.51
N GLY A 107 -1.95 -21.26 30.62
CA GLY A 107 -1.62 -21.75 31.96
C GLY A 107 -0.33 -21.19 32.57
N GLU A 108 0.38 -20.30 31.88
CA GLU A 108 1.59 -19.67 32.39
C GLU A 108 1.40 -18.19 32.72
N LEU A 109 2.14 -17.73 33.73
CA LEU A 109 2.19 -16.33 34.15
C LEU A 109 3.38 -15.57 33.55
N THR A 110 4.33 -16.27 32.92
CA THR A 110 5.49 -15.62 32.29
C THR A 110 5.07 -15.06 30.94
N PRO A 111 5.23 -13.75 30.69
CA PRO A 111 4.90 -13.18 29.40
C PRO A 111 5.96 -13.54 28.35
N LEU A 112 5.50 -13.99 27.20
CA LEU A 112 6.28 -14.05 25.97
C LEU A 112 6.26 -12.68 25.31
N HIS A 113 7.42 -12.18 24.88
CA HIS A 113 7.53 -10.97 24.08
C HIS A 113 8.31 -11.26 22.79
N ALA A 114 7.75 -10.86 21.65
CA ALA A 114 8.40 -10.95 20.35
C ALA A 114 8.29 -9.61 19.61
N SER A 115 9.37 -9.22 18.94
CA SER A 115 9.40 -8.01 18.10
C SER A 115 10.10 -8.29 16.76
N ARG A 116 9.65 -7.61 15.70
CA ARG A 116 10.23 -7.72 14.35
C ARG A 116 10.24 -6.40 13.64
N VAL A 117 11.37 -6.08 13.03
CA VAL A 117 11.55 -4.87 12.21
C VAL A 117 11.08 -5.14 10.78
N ILE A 118 10.15 -4.32 10.31
CA ILE A 118 9.67 -4.33 8.92
C ILE A 118 10.70 -3.62 8.05
N ARG A 119 11.22 -4.32 7.05
CA ARG A 119 12.22 -3.76 6.11
C ARG A 119 11.65 -3.43 4.74
N LYS A 120 10.41 -3.81 4.46
CA LYS A 120 9.81 -3.73 3.13
C LYS A 120 8.39 -3.19 3.22
N HIS A 121 8.15 -2.09 2.51
CA HIS A 121 6.80 -1.56 2.28
C HIS A 121 6.52 -1.58 0.77
N ALA A 122 5.49 -2.30 0.35
CA ALA A 122 5.07 -2.37 -1.04
C ALA A 122 3.55 -2.60 -1.13
N THR A 123 2.81 -1.63 -1.63
CA THR A 123 1.36 -1.76 -1.82
C THR A 123 1.04 -2.85 -2.84
N ASP A 124 0.38 -3.93 -2.41
CA ASP A 124 -0.15 -4.99 -3.28
C ASP A 124 -1.49 -5.47 -2.72
N PHE A 125 -2.59 -4.84 -3.16
CA PHE A 125 -3.92 -5.15 -2.65
C PHE A 125 -4.39 -6.56 -2.97
N ARG A 126 -3.79 -7.23 -3.97
CA ARG A 126 -4.08 -8.63 -4.25
C ARG A 126 -3.53 -9.53 -3.15
N THR A 127 -2.28 -9.30 -2.74
CA THR A 127 -1.67 -10.05 -1.64
C THR A 127 -2.35 -9.71 -0.31
N LEU A 128 -2.67 -8.43 -0.09
CA LEU A 128 -3.44 -8.01 1.07
C LEU A 128 -4.79 -8.73 1.16
N GLY A 129 -5.54 -8.82 0.05
CA GLY A 129 -6.80 -9.56 0.02
C GLY A 129 -6.64 -11.04 0.39
N ARG A 130 -5.58 -11.70 -0.09
CA ARG A 130 -5.29 -13.11 0.28
C ARG A 130 -4.95 -13.26 1.76
N LEU A 131 -4.25 -12.29 2.35
CA LEU A 131 -3.98 -12.26 3.79
C LEU A 131 -5.27 -12.07 4.58
N HIS A 132 -6.17 -11.18 4.14
CA HIS A 132 -7.47 -11.00 4.79
C HIS A 132 -8.30 -12.29 4.77
N THR A 133 -8.31 -13.02 3.65
CA THR A 133 -8.96 -14.33 3.57
C THR A 133 -8.30 -15.35 4.50
N LEU A 134 -6.96 -15.36 4.60
CA LEU A 134 -6.26 -16.25 5.52
C LEU A 134 -6.65 -15.97 6.98
N VAL A 135 -6.64 -14.71 7.40
CA VAL A 135 -7.02 -14.31 8.77
C VAL A 135 -8.49 -14.61 9.05
N ALA A 136 -9.39 -14.44 8.06
CA ALA A 136 -10.79 -14.84 8.21
C ALA A 136 -10.93 -16.34 8.51
N ARG A 137 -10.27 -17.19 7.72
CA ARG A 137 -10.30 -18.65 7.92
C ARG A 137 -9.65 -19.09 9.23
N ILE A 138 -8.61 -18.40 9.67
CA ILE A 138 -8.02 -18.58 11.01
C ILE A 138 -9.07 -18.23 12.07
N SER A 139 -9.72 -17.06 11.98
CA SER A 139 -10.71 -16.60 12.97
C SER A 139 -11.91 -17.54 13.10
N GLU A 140 -12.27 -18.23 12.02
CA GLU A 140 -13.34 -19.22 11.95
C GLU A 140 -12.90 -20.62 12.42
N ARG A 141 -11.64 -20.78 12.85
CA ARG A 141 -11.02 -22.05 13.27
C ARG A 141 -11.05 -23.14 12.20
N GLU A 142 -11.00 -22.76 10.92
CA GLU A 142 -10.98 -23.72 9.81
C GLU A 142 -9.60 -24.35 9.54
N LEU A 143 -8.54 -23.80 10.15
CA LEU A 143 -7.14 -24.13 9.85
C LEU A 143 -6.38 -24.53 11.10
N SER A 144 -5.65 -25.65 11.04
CA SER A 144 -4.64 -25.96 12.06
C SER A 144 -3.51 -24.92 12.04
N LEU A 145 -2.70 -24.88 13.11
CA LEU A 145 -1.55 -23.98 13.18
C LEU A 145 -0.57 -24.22 12.03
N GLU A 146 -0.29 -25.49 11.72
CA GLU A 146 0.60 -25.90 10.63
C GLU A 146 0.04 -25.47 9.27
N GLU A 147 -1.27 -25.64 9.06
CA GLU A 147 -1.94 -25.23 7.82
C GLU A 147 -1.93 -23.71 7.63
N ALA A 148 -2.12 -22.95 8.71
CA ALA A 148 -2.07 -21.50 8.68
C ALA A 148 -0.64 -20.99 8.43
N GLN A 149 0.39 -21.59 9.06
CA GLN A 149 1.79 -21.29 8.78
C GLN A 149 2.17 -21.61 7.33
N ALA A 150 1.76 -22.77 6.82
CA ALA A 150 1.98 -23.14 5.43
C ALA A 150 1.23 -22.21 4.47
N GLY A 151 0.01 -21.79 4.82
CA GLY A 151 -0.79 -20.81 4.09
C GLY A 151 -0.11 -19.45 4.01
N ALA A 152 0.36 -18.93 5.13
CA ALA A 152 1.11 -17.68 5.20
C ALA A 152 2.39 -17.74 4.35
N ASN A 153 3.20 -18.79 4.49
CA ASN A 153 4.41 -18.98 3.68
C ASN A 153 4.07 -19.06 2.19
N ARG A 154 3.02 -19.80 1.80
CA ARG A 154 2.58 -19.88 0.39
C ARG A 154 2.17 -18.53 -0.19
N ILE A 155 1.60 -17.62 0.61
CA ILE A 155 1.25 -16.27 0.19
C ILE A 155 2.50 -15.39 0.06
N LEU A 156 3.40 -15.46 1.04
CA LEU A 156 4.57 -14.58 1.15
C LEU A 156 5.72 -15.00 0.21
N ASP A 157 5.92 -16.30 0.02
CA ASP A 157 6.93 -16.88 -0.86
C ASP A 157 6.43 -17.03 -2.31
N ALA A 158 5.19 -16.62 -2.58
CA ALA A 158 4.64 -16.65 -3.93
C ALA A 158 5.57 -15.86 -4.88
N PRO A 159 6.10 -16.49 -5.93
CA PRO A 159 7.02 -15.81 -6.81
C PRO A 159 6.33 -14.60 -7.44
N PRO A 160 7.00 -13.42 -7.51
CA PRO A 160 6.42 -12.27 -8.18
C PRO A 160 6.09 -12.67 -9.62
N ALA A 161 4.94 -12.27 -10.15
CA ALA A 161 4.50 -12.63 -11.50
C ALA A 161 5.62 -12.37 -12.52
N ARG A 162 6.32 -13.43 -12.94
CA ARG A 162 7.45 -13.39 -13.87
C ARG A 162 6.91 -13.51 -15.28
N GLY A 163 7.01 -12.43 -16.05
CA GLY A 163 6.74 -12.41 -17.47
C GLY A 163 7.63 -11.38 -18.14
N ARG A 164 7.94 -11.56 -19.44
CA ARG A 164 8.75 -10.61 -20.22
C ARG A 164 8.22 -9.17 -20.14
N TRP A 165 6.91 -9.01 -19.96
CA TRP A 165 6.21 -7.72 -19.82
C TRP A 165 6.14 -7.19 -18.38
N ALA A 166 6.60 -7.94 -17.37
CA ALA A 166 6.46 -7.55 -15.97
C ALA A 166 7.24 -6.28 -15.61
N ARG A 167 8.38 -6.04 -16.27
CA ARG A 167 9.18 -4.81 -16.10
C ARG A 167 8.49 -3.55 -16.62
N TRP A 168 7.63 -3.71 -17.62
CA TRP A 168 6.93 -2.60 -18.29
C TRP A 168 5.56 -2.32 -17.68
N ARG A 169 5.01 -3.24 -16.90
CA ARG A 169 3.68 -3.11 -16.32
C ARG A 169 3.51 -1.84 -15.48
N VAL A 170 4.37 -1.63 -14.49
CA VAL A 170 4.27 -0.44 -13.60
C VAL A 170 4.52 0.86 -14.37
N PRO A 171 5.56 0.97 -15.22
CA PRO A 171 5.76 2.18 -16.02
C PRO A 171 4.62 2.50 -16.97
N VAL A 172 4.11 1.51 -17.72
CA VAL A 172 3.01 1.73 -18.67
C VAL A 172 1.73 2.12 -17.95
N GLN A 173 1.40 1.46 -16.83
CA GLN A 173 0.25 1.84 -16.00
C GLN A 173 0.40 3.27 -15.46
N THR A 174 1.61 3.66 -15.05
CA THR A 174 1.88 5.03 -14.58
C THR A 174 1.73 6.05 -15.69
N GLY A 175 2.20 5.72 -16.90
CA GLY A 175 1.95 6.52 -18.11
C GLY A 175 0.46 6.63 -18.40
N LEU A 176 -0.33 5.55 -18.30
CA LEU A 176 -1.78 5.61 -18.53
C LEU A 176 -2.51 6.46 -17.48
N VAL A 177 -2.09 6.41 -16.21
CA VAL A 177 -2.59 7.33 -15.17
C VAL A 177 -2.31 8.78 -15.57
N ALA A 178 -1.09 9.09 -16.00
CA ALA A 178 -0.73 10.42 -16.45
C ALA A 178 -1.49 10.85 -17.72
N ALA A 179 -1.71 9.94 -18.68
CA ALA A 179 -2.50 10.20 -19.88
C ALA A 179 -3.94 10.57 -19.54
N GLY A 180 -4.60 9.77 -18.69
CA GLY A 180 -5.95 10.01 -18.20
C GLY A 180 -6.05 11.33 -17.44
N GLY A 181 -5.10 11.61 -16.53
CA GLY A 181 -5.01 12.89 -15.83
C GLY A 181 -4.88 14.07 -16.79
N GLY A 182 -4.01 13.96 -17.81
CA GLY A 182 -3.78 15.01 -18.80
C GLY A 182 -5.03 15.33 -19.62
N THR A 183 -5.83 14.31 -19.94
CA THR A 183 -7.14 14.51 -20.59
C THR A 183 -8.19 15.11 -19.66
N VAL A 184 -8.16 14.79 -18.36
CA VAL A 184 -9.11 15.35 -17.37
C VAL A 184 -8.84 16.83 -17.12
N PHE A 185 -7.58 17.25 -17.07
CA PHE A 185 -7.22 18.66 -16.87
C PHE A 185 -7.38 19.54 -18.12
N GLY A 186 -8.22 19.13 -19.07
CA GLY A 186 -8.58 19.93 -20.25
C GLY A 186 -7.59 19.83 -21.41
N GLY A 187 -6.79 18.75 -21.47
CA GLY A 187 -5.84 18.52 -22.54
C GLY A 187 -6.38 17.67 -23.71
N GLY A 188 -5.98 18.01 -24.94
CA GLY A 188 -6.24 17.20 -26.13
C GLY A 188 -5.31 15.97 -26.24
N LEU A 189 -5.35 15.28 -27.40
CA LEU A 189 -4.54 14.08 -27.64
C LEU A 189 -3.04 14.30 -27.43
N LEU A 190 -2.53 15.49 -27.80
CA LEU A 190 -1.13 15.87 -27.56
C LEU A 190 -0.79 15.85 -26.07
N THR A 191 -1.65 16.43 -25.21
CA THR A 191 -1.47 16.44 -23.76
C THR A 191 -1.46 15.01 -23.21
N ALA A 192 -2.38 14.17 -23.67
CA ALA A 192 -2.47 12.78 -23.25
C ALA A 192 -1.18 11.99 -23.56
N LEU A 193 -0.66 12.12 -24.78
CA LEU A 193 0.56 11.45 -25.23
C LEU A 193 1.80 11.96 -24.48
N CYS A 194 1.93 13.28 -24.32
CA CYS A 194 3.06 13.86 -23.59
C CYS A 194 3.03 13.46 -22.11
N SER A 195 1.85 13.46 -21.49
CA SER A 195 1.67 13.02 -20.10
C SER A 195 1.96 11.52 -19.96
N PHE A 196 1.53 10.70 -20.92
CA PHE A 196 1.86 9.28 -20.96
C PHE A 196 3.37 9.05 -20.94
N VAL A 197 4.10 9.73 -21.85
CA VAL A 197 5.55 9.61 -21.94
C VAL A 197 6.23 10.13 -20.68
N ALA A 198 5.79 11.26 -20.13
CA ALA A 198 6.29 11.79 -18.87
C ALA A 198 6.14 10.80 -17.72
N GLY A 199 4.94 10.24 -17.51
CA GLY A 199 4.67 9.28 -16.45
C GLY A 199 5.41 7.95 -16.65
N LEU A 200 5.54 7.49 -17.90
CA LEU A 200 6.31 6.31 -18.27
C LEU A 200 7.79 6.47 -17.91
N LEU A 201 8.41 7.58 -18.36
CA LEU A 201 9.81 7.89 -18.10
C LEU A 201 10.07 8.09 -16.61
N GLY A 202 9.20 8.81 -15.91
CA GLY A 202 9.32 9.02 -14.46
C GLY A 202 9.29 7.70 -13.69
N ALA A 203 8.38 6.78 -14.04
CA ALA A 203 8.31 5.47 -13.42
C ALA A 203 9.53 4.58 -13.75
N LEU A 204 10.04 4.62 -14.98
CA LEU A 204 11.28 3.92 -15.35
C LEU A 204 12.47 4.43 -14.55
N LEU A 205 12.60 5.74 -14.45
CA LEU A 205 13.72 6.41 -13.77
C LEU A 205 13.67 6.16 -12.26
N SER A 206 12.50 6.28 -11.65
CA SER A 206 12.29 5.89 -10.25
C SER A 206 12.66 4.42 -10.02
N GLY A 207 12.18 3.51 -10.88
CA GLY A 207 12.50 2.09 -10.79
C GLY A 207 13.98 1.77 -10.98
N TRP A 208 14.69 2.50 -11.85
CA TRP A 208 16.13 2.34 -12.07
C TRP A 208 16.94 2.86 -10.87
N LEU A 209 16.68 4.10 -10.43
CA LEU A 209 17.33 4.70 -9.26
C LEU A 209 17.09 3.88 -7.99
N GLY A 210 15.87 3.36 -7.80
CA GLY A 210 15.53 2.51 -6.66
C GLY A 210 16.29 1.19 -6.64
N ARG A 211 16.57 0.58 -7.80
CA ARG A 211 17.41 -0.63 -7.88
C ARG A 211 18.88 -0.36 -7.56
N ASN A 212 19.33 0.87 -7.77
CA ASN A 212 20.70 1.31 -7.47
C ASN A 212 20.84 1.85 -6.02
N GLY A 213 19.82 1.68 -5.16
CA GLY A 213 19.89 2.08 -3.76
C GLY A 213 19.76 3.59 -3.51
N VAL A 214 19.33 4.38 -4.50
CA VAL A 214 19.17 5.82 -4.34
C VAL A 214 18.01 6.12 -3.36
N PRO A 215 18.23 6.97 -2.34
CA PRO A 215 17.19 7.33 -1.37
C PRO A 215 15.93 7.93 -2.02
N ALA A 216 14.79 7.75 -1.37
CA ALA A 216 13.48 8.09 -1.92
C ALA A 216 13.37 9.56 -2.37
N PHE A 217 13.87 10.50 -1.57
CA PHE A 217 13.84 11.92 -1.90
C PHE A 217 14.51 12.20 -3.25
N TYR A 218 15.80 11.84 -3.42
CA TYR A 218 16.52 12.06 -4.67
C TYR A 218 15.91 11.29 -5.84
N ARG A 219 15.45 10.07 -5.58
CA ARG A 219 14.78 9.23 -6.58
C ARG A 219 13.53 9.92 -7.14
N PHE A 220 12.65 10.44 -6.28
CA PHE A 220 11.42 11.09 -6.71
C PHE A 220 11.64 12.49 -7.29
N ALA A 221 12.68 13.20 -6.84
CA ALA A 221 13.07 14.47 -7.44
C ALA A 221 13.52 14.29 -8.89
N VAL A 222 14.39 13.31 -9.16
CA VAL A 222 14.82 13.04 -10.54
C VAL A 222 13.68 12.43 -11.37
N ALA A 223 12.86 11.56 -10.78
CA ALA A 223 11.74 10.93 -11.47
C ALA A 223 10.63 11.90 -11.89
N SER A 224 10.49 13.08 -11.25
CA SER A 224 9.48 14.09 -11.65
C SER A 224 9.94 14.98 -12.80
N MET A 225 11.24 15.08 -13.06
CA MET A 225 11.82 15.91 -14.13
C MET A 225 11.25 15.66 -15.54
N PRO A 226 10.99 14.41 -15.98
CA PRO A 226 10.43 14.15 -17.31
C PRO A 226 9.10 14.88 -17.57
N ALA A 227 8.26 15.10 -16.56
CA ALA A 227 7.02 15.85 -16.72
C ALA A 227 7.27 17.31 -17.12
N ALA A 228 8.20 17.97 -16.44
CA ALA A 228 8.61 19.33 -16.75
C ALA A 228 9.34 19.41 -18.10
N VAL A 229 10.21 18.45 -18.41
CA VAL A 229 10.91 18.39 -19.71
C VAL A 229 9.92 18.25 -20.87
N MET A 230 8.93 17.36 -20.75
CA MET A 230 7.90 17.20 -21.78
C MET A 230 7.07 18.46 -21.96
N ALA A 231 6.72 19.14 -20.86
CA ALA A 231 6.00 20.41 -20.91
C ALA A 231 6.81 21.50 -21.63
N LEU A 232 8.10 21.64 -21.33
CA LEU A 232 9.00 22.58 -22.01
C LEU A 232 9.14 22.25 -23.50
N ALA A 233 9.26 20.97 -23.85
CA ALA A 233 9.42 20.53 -25.23
C ALA A 233 8.24 20.94 -26.14
N VAL A 234 7.03 21.00 -25.58
CA VAL A 234 5.82 21.39 -26.33
C VAL A 234 5.38 22.82 -26.09
N SER A 235 6.07 23.59 -25.24
CA SER A 235 5.56 24.89 -24.78
C SER A 235 5.45 25.96 -25.87
N ARG A 236 6.13 25.78 -27.01
CA ARG A 236 6.07 26.68 -28.17
C ARG A 236 4.94 26.36 -29.14
N ILE A 237 4.39 25.15 -29.07
CA ILE A 237 3.39 24.64 -30.03
C ILE A 237 2.05 24.35 -29.37
N ALA A 238 2.05 24.05 -28.07
CA ALA A 238 0.86 23.72 -27.30
C ALA A 238 0.33 24.97 -26.56
N PRO A 239 -1.00 25.08 -26.39
CA PRO A 239 -1.57 26.17 -25.60
C PRO A 239 -1.17 26.03 -24.13
N ALA A 240 -1.14 27.15 -23.41
CA ALA A 240 -0.70 27.22 -22.01
C ALA A 240 -1.38 26.19 -21.08
N HIS A 241 -2.70 26.00 -21.22
CA HIS A 241 -3.44 25.02 -20.42
C HIS A 241 -2.98 23.57 -20.67
N ALA A 242 -2.59 23.22 -21.89
CA ALA A 242 -2.08 21.90 -22.21
C ALA A 242 -0.70 21.67 -21.60
N VAL A 243 0.16 22.69 -21.62
CA VAL A 243 1.49 22.64 -20.99
C VAL A 243 1.38 22.42 -19.48
N GLN A 244 0.46 23.15 -18.81
CA GLN A 244 0.18 22.97 -17.38
C GLN A 244 -0.36 21.58 -17.07
N ALA A 245 -1.32 21.09 -17.87
CA ALA A 245 -1.90 19.77 -17.71
C ALA A 245 -0.84 18.66 -17.82
N ILE A 246 0.15 18.78 -18.71
CA ILE A 246 1.25 17.81 -18.85
C ILE A 246 2.09 17.73 -17.57
N VAL A 247 2.44 18.88 -16.97
CA VAL A 247 3.23 18.90 -15.73
C VAL A 247 2.45 18.23 -14.61
N VAL A 248 1.21 18.68 -14.37
CA VAL A 248 0.36 18.17 -13.28
C VAL A 248 0.09 16.68 -13.47
N ALA A 249 -0.35 16.27 -14.66
CA ALA A 249 -0.69 14.88 -14.93
C ALA A 249 0.52 13.95 -14.95
N GLY A 250 1.65 14.41 -15.49
CA GLY A 250 2.90 13.65 -15.51
C GLY A 250 3.41 13.29 -14.12
N VAL A 251 3.21 14.16 -13.12
CA VAL A 251 3.61 13.88 -11.73
C VAL A 251 2.55 13.14 -10.91
N LEU A 252 1.27 13.12 -11.32
CA LEU A 252 0.20 12.44 -10.57
C LEU A 252 0.55 11.00 -10.20
N GLY A 253 1.17 10.27 -11.13
CA GLY A 253 1.60 8.90 -10.90
C GLY A 253 2.73 8.73 -9.90
N LEU A 254 3.43 9.79 -9.51
CA LEU A 254 4.52 9.75 -8.53
C LEU A 254 4.05 10.13 -7.13
N LEU A 255 2.86 10.71 -7.00
CA LEU A 255 2.37 11.20 -5.72
C LEU A 255 2.07 10.05 -4.75
N PRO A 256 2.45 10.17 -3.46
CA PRO A 256 2.28 9.15 -2.44
C PRO A 256 0.86 9.17 -1.86
N THR A 257 -0.17 9.18 -2.72
CA THR A 257 -1.57 9.37 -2.31
C THR A 257 -2.07 8.27 -1.39
N VAL A 258 -1.73 7.00 -1.68
CA VAL A 258 -2.11 5.86 -0.84
C VAL A 258 -1.48 5.98 0.54
N THR A 259 -0.18 6.27 0.62
CA THR A 259 0.53 6.47 1.89
C THR A 259 -0.08 7.62 2.70
N PHE A 260 -0.43 8.72 2.04
CA PHE A 260 -1.08 9.86 2.69
C PHE A 260 -2.44 9.49 3.29
N VAL A 261 -3.30 8.83 2.51
CA VAL A 261 -4.63 8.40 2.98
C VAL A 261 -4.49 7.41 4.14
N SER A 262 -3.59 6.42 4.02
CA SER A 262 -3.32 5.46 5.10
C SER A 262 -2.78 6.13 6.37
N ALA A 263 -1.93 7.16 6.24
CA ALA A 263 -1.45 7.93 7.39
C ALA A 263 -2.59 8.66 8.11
N VAL A 264 -3.51 9.27 7.36
CA VAL A 264 -4.70 9.91 7.95
C VAL A 264 -5.60 8.88 8.63
N GLN A 265 -5.82 7.72 8.01
CA GLN A 265 -6.57 6.63 8.63
C GLN A 265 -5.93 6.14 9.93
N ASP A 266 -4.60 5.96 9.94
CA ASP A 266 -3.86 5.58 11.14
C ASP A 266 -3.99 6.65 12.24
N ALA A 267 -3.96 7.94 11.89
CA ALA A 267 -4.16 9.03 12.86
C ALA A 267 -5.56 9.00 13.46
N LEU A 268 -6.59 8.82 12.63
CA LEU A 268 -8.00 8.77 13.07
C LEU A 268 -8.31 7.53 13.92
N THR A 269 -7.55 6.46 13.77
CA THR A 269 -7.69 5.20 14.53
C THR A 269 -6.79 5.14 15.76
N GLY A 270 -6.09 6.23 16.10
CA GLY A 270 -5.27 6.35 17.31
C GLY A 270 -3.82 5.86 17.19
N HIS A 271 -3.38 5.45 15.99
CA HIS A 271 -2.01 4.99 15.72
C HIS A 271 -1.08 6.16 15.32
N TYR A 272 -0.97 7.18 16.18
CA TYR A 272 -0.32 8.46 15.86
C TYR A 272 1.15 8.35 15.46
N LEU A 273 1.94 7.49 16.11
CA LEU A 273 3.37 7.34 15.78
C LEU A 273 3.57 6.78 14.37
N THR A 274 2.77 5.77 13.99
CA THR A 274 2.78 5.21 12.64
C THR A 274 2.28 6.23 11.61
N ALA A 275 1.21 6.97 11.96
CA ALA A 275 0.66 8.02 11.12
C ALA A 275 1.68 9.13 10.82
N LEU A 276 2.37 9.65 11.85
CA LEU A 276 3.39 10.68 11.69
C LEU A 276 4.52 10.23 10.79
N GLY A 277 5.00 9.00 10.96
CA GLY A 277 6.04 8.43 10.11
C GLY A 277 5.62 8.35 8.64
N ARG A 278 4.44 7.77 8.36
CA ARG A 278 3.90 7.66 6.99
C ARG A 278 3.61 9.03 6.37
N LEU A 279 3.12 9.98 7.16
CA LEU A 279 2.86 11.35 6.70
C LEU A 279 4.16 12.07 6.36
N PHE A 280 5.20 11.93 7.19
CA PHE A 280 6.50 12.52 6.93
C PHE A 280 7.13 11.96 5.65
N ASP A 281 7.08 10.64 5.45
CA ASP A 281 7.51 10.01 4.19
C ASP A 281 6.76 10.57 2.98
N ALA A 282 5.44 10.73 3.09
CA ALA A 282 4.63 11.31 2.03
C ALA A 282 5.03 12.77 1.73
N LEU A 283 5.21 13.59 2.76
CA LEU A 283 5.64 14.99 2.63
C LEU A 283 7.03 15.12 2.00
N LEU A 284 7.98 14.27 2.37
CA LEU A 284 9.30 14.23 1.74
C LEU A 284 9.21 13.90 0.25
N VAL A 285 8.36 12.95 -0.14
CA VAL A 285 8.13 12.63 -1.55
C VAL A 285 7.47 13.80 -2.29
N PHE A 286 6.49 14.49 -1.68
CA PHE A 286 5.90 15.69 -2.27
C PHE A 286 6.96 16.79 -2.49
N ALA A 287 7.77 17.09 -1.47
CA ALA A 287 8.85 18.07 -1.56
C ALA A 287 9.87 17.70 -2.64
N ALA A 288 10.24 16.42 -2.75
CA ALA A 288 11.11 15.91 -3.79
C ALA A 288 10.53 16.15 -5.20
N VAL A 289 9.27 15.75 -5.42
CA VAL A 289 8.59 15.93 -6.71
C VAL A 289 8.55 17.40 -7.12
N VAL A 290 8.18 18.29 -6.19
CA VAL A 290 8.15 19.74 -6.41
C VAL A 290 9.55 20.25 -6.76
N THR A 291 10.57 19.86 -5.99
CA THR A 291 11.97 20.26 -6.22
C THR A 291 12.44 19.88 -7.63
N GLY A 292 12.16 18.65 -8.07
CA GLY A 292 12.53 18.18 -9.40
C GLY A 292 11.86 18.95 -10.54
N VAL A 293 10.56 19.23 -10.41
CA VAL A 293 9.80 20.01 -11.40
C VAL A 293 10.31 21.45 -11.45
N VAL A 294 10.44 22.10 -10.30
CA VAL A 294 10.90 23.50 -10.19
C VAL A 294 12.32 23.65 -10.74
N ALA A 295 13.23 22.70 -10.47
CA ALA A 295 14.58 22.73 -11.00
C ALA A 295 14.61 22.77 -12.54
N VAL A 296 13.84 21.89 -13.19
CA VAL A 296 13.77 21.85 -14.65
C VAL A 296 13.11 23.09 -15.22
N LEU A 297 12.00 23.54 -14.64
CA LEU A 297 11.30 24.75 -15.11
C LEU A 297 12.17 26.01 -14.91
N GLY A 298 12.93 26.09 -13.81
CA GLY A 298 13.88 27.17 -13.56
C GLY A 298 14.99 27.22 -14.60
N VAL A 299 15.58 26.07 -14.95
CA VAL A 299 16.53 25.98 -16.06
C VAL A 299 15.88 26.37 -17.40
N GLY A 300 14.65 25.90 -17.66
CA GLY A 300 13.88 26.30 -18.84
C GLY A 300 13.67 27.81 -18.93
N HIS A 301 13.39 28.47 -17.81
CA HIS A 301 13.25 29.92 -17.74
C HIS A 301 14.53 30.66 -18.13
N LEU A 302 15.70 30.19 -17.65
CA LEU A 302 17.00 30.76 -18.03
C LEU A 302 17.29 30.63 -19.54
N VAL A 303 16.77 29.58 -20.19
CA VAL A 303 16.92 29.35 -21.63
C VAL A 303 15.82 30.05 -22.46
N GLY A 304 14.96 30.86 -21.82
CA GLY A 304 13.94 31.68 -22.49
C GLY A 304 12.62 30.95 -22.74
N PHE A 305 12.32 29.88 -21.99
CA PHE A 305 11.00 29.25 -21.96
C PHE A 305 10.19 29.74 -20.76
N THR A 306 9.01 30.30 -21.02
CA THR A 306 8.06 30.69 -19.97
C THR A 306 6.89 29.73 -19.97
N VAL A 307 6.77 28.92 -18.92
CA VAL A 307 5.57 28.11 -18.67
C VAL A 307 4.72 28.87 -17.65
N PRO A 308 3.62 29.53 -18.04
CA PRO A 308 2.72 30.11 -17.05
C PRO A 308 2.14 28.97 -16.21
N ILE A 309 2.27 29.03 -14.89
CA ILE A 309 1.66 28.08 -13.92
C ILE A 309 0.47 28.78 -13.23
N VAL A 310 -0.26 29.61 -13.98
CA VAL A 310 -1.47 30.27 -13.46
C VAL A 310 -2.65 29.48 -13.98
N PRO A 311 -3.54 28.95 -13.12
CA PRO A 311 -4.72 28.23 -13.57
C PRO A 311 -5.61 29.22 -14.34
N SER A 312 -5.50 29.19 -15.67
CA SER A 312 -6.47 29.87 -16.52
C SER A 312 -7.74 29.04 -16.45
N THR A 313 -8.71 29.52 -15.67
CA THR A 313 -10.07 29.00 -15.67
C THR A 313 -10.54 28.88 -17.12
N THR A 314 -10.57 27.64 -17.64
CA THR A 314 -10.97 27.39 -19.02
C THR A 314 -12.25 26.58 -18.99
N ARG A 315 -13.26 27.14 -19.66
CA ARG A 315 -14.62 26.65 -19.84
C ARG A 315 -14.71 25.11 -19.89
N ALA A 316 -15.72 24.60 -19.20
CA ALA A 316 -16.27 23.27 -19.39
C ALA A 316 -16.89 23.15 -20.79
N GLU A 317 -16.06 23.09 -21.84
CA GLU A 317 -16.48 22.55 -23.12
C GLU A 317 -15.87 21.15 -23.28
N TYR A 318 -16.69 20.25 -23.83
CA TYR A 318 -16.45 18.82 -24.05
C TYR A 318 -16.66 17.91 -22.84
N LEU A 319 -17.92 17.58 -22.53
CA LEU A 319 -18.30 16.52 -21.57
C LEU A 319 -17.74 15.11 -21.93
N GLY A 320 -17.32 14.86 -23.18
CA GLY A 320 -16.88 13.54 -23.63
C GLY A 320 -15.42 13.19 -23.30
N ALA A 321 -14.47 14.08 -23.61
CA ALA A 321 -13.04 13.77 -23.49
C ALA A 321 -12.54 13.65 -22.03
N PRO A 322 -12.97 14.50 -21.07
CA PRO A 322 -12.67 14.34 -19.65
C PRO A 322 -13.34 13.11 -19.04
N ALA A 323 -14.53 12.72 -19.51
CA ALA A 323 -15.19 11.49 -19.04
C ALA A 323 -14.41 10.25 -19.45
N LEU A 324 -13.97 10.16 -20.72
CA LEU A 324 -13.05 9.11 -21.17
C LEU A 324 -11.75 9.13 -20.37
N GLY A 325 -11.19 10.32 -20.16
CA GLY A 325 -9.98 10.54 -19.36
C GLY A 325 -10.10 10.03 -17.93
N ALA A 326 -11.23 10.30 -17.28
CA ALA A 326 -11.54 9.85 -15.93
C ALA A 326 -11.67 8.32 -15.87
N VAL A 327 -12.28 7.69 -16.88
CA VAL A 327 -12.35 6.22 -16.98
C VAL A 327 -10.96 5.62 -17.14
N VAL A 328 -10.14 6.16 -18.05
CA VAL A 328 -8.74 5.69 -18.25
C VAL A 328 -7.93 5.88 -16.97
N PHE A 329 -8.04 7.04 -16.32
CA PHE A 329 -7.40 7.33 -15.05
C PHE A 329 -7.79 6.31 -13.98
N ALA A 330 -9.09 6.10 -13.77
CA ALA A 330 -9.61 5.18 -12.76
C ALA A 330 -9.17 3.73 -13.00
N VAL A 331 -9.28 3.25 -14.26
CA VAL A 331 -8.85 1.89 -14.64
C VAL A 331 -7.34 1.73 -14.45
N ALA A 332 -6.54 2.73 -14.83
CA ALA A 332 -5.08 2.68 -14.69
C ALA A 332 -4.64 2.70 -13.22
N VAL A 333 -5.30 3.51 -12.38
CA VAL A 333 -5.07 3.52 -10.92
C VAL A 333 -5.43 2.16 -10.32
N ALA A 334 -6.60 1.60 -10.64
CA ALA A 334 -7.01 0.28 -10.14
C ALA A 334 -6.05 -0.83 -10.58
N ALA A 335 -5.61 -0.81 -11.84
CA ALA A 335 -4.65 -1.78 -12.37
C ALA A 335 -3.27 -1.66 -11.72
N ARG A 336 -2.82 -0.44 -11.42
CA ARG A 336 -1.56 -0.18 -10.72
C ARG A 336 -1.61 -0.62 -9.26
N ALA A 337 -2.73 -0.36 -8.60
CA ALA A 337 -2.99 -0.77 -7.22
C ALA A 337 -3.14 -2.30 -7.07
N ARG A 338 -3.26 -3.03 -8.20
CA ARG A 338 -3.55 -4.47 -8.23
C ARG A 338 -4.84 -4.82 -7.49
N THR A 339 -5.82 -3.92 -7.54
CA THR A 339 -7.12 -4.13 -6.92
C THR A 339 -7.74 -5.39 -7.54
N PRO A 340 -8.10 -6.41 -6.73
CA PRO A 340 -8.81 -7.58 -7.25
C PRO A 340 -10.13 -7.16 -7.88
N ARG A 341 -10.59 -7.90 -8.88
CA ARG A 341 -11.96 -7.72 -9.41
C ARG A 341 -12.92 -8.01 -8.26
N ARG A 342 -13.80 -7.06 -7.96
CA ARG A 342 -14.91 -7.25 -7.04
C ARG A 342 -16.10 -7.70 -7.86
N ASP A 343 -16.61 -8.88 -7.53
CA ASP A 343 -17.85 -9.40 -8.10
C ASP A 343 -19.00 -8.65 -7.40
N TRP A 344 -19.44 -7.56 -8.02
CA TRP A 344 -20.58 -6.76 -7.56
C TRP A 344 -21.89 -7.19 -8.24
N LEU A 345 -21.94 -8.43 -8.77
CA LEU A 345 -23.08 -9.04 -9.45
C LEU A 345 -23.46 -10.32 -8.69
#